data_AF-A0A967ER12-F1
#
_entry.id   AF-A0A967ER12-F1
#
_cell.length_a   1.000
_cell.length_b   1.000
_cell.length_c   1.000
_cell.angle_alpha   90.00
_cell.angle_beta   90.00
_cell.angle_gamma   90.00
#
_symmetry.space_group_name_H-M   'P 1'
#
loop_
_entity.id
_entity.type
_entity.pdbx_description
1 polymer ?
#
loop_
_entity_poly.entity_id
_entity_poly.type
_entity_poly.pdbx_seq_one_letter_code
_entity_poly.pdbx_strand_id
1 'polypeptide(L)'
;MKNYKKNTSGLILIDALMAMGILVVGVVIIGGLINGGVRIMTYSKNNLIAQNLATEVVEAVKNVYNSNLLLHADDPGCWLELDPDEDIGCIFKVEIGDHYVPEEAAGGGWKLTEVLGVLDLSDSISDEGFRLDADSIFYREINVMNLVDSEPDGVDDYAEFEVVVEWMEGRVIRSIRRIFTLFNDIQ
;
A
#
# COMPACT_ATOMS: atom_id res chain seq x y z
N MET A 1 -67.91 -52.48 9.74
CA MET A 1 -67.01 -51.42 9.26
C MET A 1 -66.04 -51.06 10.39
N LYS A 2 -64.76 -51.40 10.27
CA LYS A 2 -63.73 -51.07 11.27
C LYS A 2 -63.16 -49.68 10.95
N ASN A 3 -63.43 -48.72 11.83
CA ASN A 3 -62.85 -47.37 11.74
C ASN A 3 -61.38 -47.41 12.17
N TYR A 4 -60.47 -47.38 11.20
CA TYR A 4 -59.06 -47.09 11.47
C TYR A 4 -58.94 -45.61 11.86
N LYS A 5 -58.72 -45.34 13.16
CA LYS A 5 -58.26 -44.01 13.59
C LYS A 5 -56.88 -43.77 12.99
N LYS A 6 -56.81 -42.91 11.98
CA LYS A 6 -55.59 -42.51 11.28
C LYS A 6 -54.67 -41.80 12.29
N ASN A 7 -53.54 -42.41 12.61
CA ASN A 7 -52.60 -41.92 13.62
C ASN A 7 -51.77 -40.77 13.02
N THR A 8 -52.31 -39.55 13.02
CA THR A 8 -51.70 -38.37 12.37
C THR A 8 -50.63 -37.68 13.23
N SER A 9 -50.59 -37.95 14.54
CA SER A 9 -49.65 -37.29 15.46
C SER A 9 -48.18 -37.63 15.19
N GLY A 10 -47.88 -38.84 14.70
CA GLY A 10 -46.50 -39.23 14.36
C GLY A 10 -45.95 -38.54 13.11
N LEU A 11 -46.84 -38.14 12.18
CA LEU A 11 -46.45 -37.44 10.95
C LEU A 11 -45.98 -36.01 11.25
N ILE A 12 -46.69 -35.33 12.17
CA ILE A 12 -46.39 -33.94 12.56
C ILE A 12 -45.01 -33.83 13.20
N LEU A 13 -44.61 -34.82 14.01
CA LEU A 13 -43.29 -34.84 14.65
C LEU A 13 -42.16 -34.99 13.61
N ILE A 14 -42.37 -35.83 12.60
CA ILE A 14 -41.39 -36.05 11.52
C ILE A 14 -41.24 -34.77 10.68
N ASP A 15 -42.34 -34.12 10.31
CA ASP A 15 -42.31 -32.87 9.56
C ASP A 15 -41.59 -31.77 10.35
N ALA A 16 -41.86 -31.65 11.65
CA ALA A 16 -41.17 -30.70 12.51
C ALA A 16 -39.65 -30.99 12.59
N LEU A 17 -39.26 -32.26 12.65
CA LEU A 17 -37.86 -32.67 12.71
C LEU A 17 -37.14 -32.42 11.37
N MET A 18 -37.80 -32.65 10.24
CA MET A 18 -37.27 -32.27 8.93
C MET A 18 -37.12 -30.75 8.80
N ALA A 19 -38.11 -29.98 9.23
CA ALA A 19 -38.04 -28.52 9.20
C ALA A 19 -36.87 -27.98 10.05
N MET A 20 -36.66 -28.52 11.25
CA MET A 20 -35.50 -28.18 12.08
C MET A 20 -34.18 -28.56 11.40
N GLY A 21 -34.10 -29.73 10.76
CA GLY A 21 -32.91 -30.15 10.03
C GLY A 21 -32.55 -29.20 8.89
N ILE A 22 -33.54 -28.79 8.09
CA ILE A 22 -33.36 -27.82 6.99
C ILE A 22 -32.90 -26.46 7.55
N LEU A 23 -33.46 -26.03 8.67
CA LEU A 23 -33.10 -24.75 9.30
C LEU A 23 -31.63 -24.76 9.74
N VAL A 24 -31.18 -25.83 10.40
CA VAL A 24 -29.77 -25.95 10.85
C VAL A 24 -28.81 -25.92 9.66
N VAL A 25 -29.10 -26.66 8.59
CA VAL A 25 -28.28 -26.63 7.38
C VAL A 25 -28.25 -25.22 6.76
N GLY A 26 -29.40 -24.55 6.72
CA GLY A 26 -29.50 -23.16 6.25
C GLY A 26 -28.61 -22.19 7.04
N VAL A 27 -28.63 -22.27 8.37
CA VAL A 27 -27.81 -21.40 9.23
C VAL A 27 -26.31 -21.62 9.00
N VAL A 28 -25.87 -22.88 8.85
CA VAL A 28 -24.47 -23.20 8.57
C VAL A 28 -24.02 -22.62 7.23
N ILE A 29 -24.85 -22.75 6.19
CA ILE A 29 -24.55 -22.20 4.86
C ILE A 29 -24.43 -20.67 4.91
N ILE A 30 -25.40 -20.00 5.54
CA ILE A 30 -25.40 -18.53 5.68
C ILE A 30 -24.17 -18.06 6.48
N GLY A 31 -23.82 -18.75 7.56
CA GLY A 31 -22.64 -18.44 8.36
C GLY A 31 -21.33 -18.53 7.55
N GLY A 32 -21.22 -19.54 6.68
CA GLY A 32 -20.09 -19.68 5.76
C GLY A 32 -19.99 -18.50 4.78
N LEU A 33 -21.11 -18.09 4.19
CA LEU A 33 -21.16 -16.96 3.25
C LEU A 33 -20.78 -15.63 3.92
N ILE A 34 -21.25 -15.39 5.15
CA ILE A 34 -20.92 -14.17 5.90
C ILE A 34 -19.41 -14.10 6.16
N ASN A 35 -18.81 -15.19 6.64
CA ASN A 35 -17.37 -15.24 6.90
C ASN A 35 -16.54 -15.03 5.63
N GLY A 36 -16.98 -15.59 4.49
CA GLY A 36 -16.37 -15.33 3.18
C GLY A 36 -16.49 -13.86 2.76
N GLY A 37 -17.68 -13.27 2.93
CA GLY A 37 -17.96 -11.89 2.60
C GLY A 37 -17.12 -10.89 3.39
N VAL A 38 -16.96 -11.09 4.70
CA VAL A 38 -16.12 -10.23 5.55
C VAL A 38 -14.67 -10.22 5.07
N ARG A 39 -14.10 -11.39 4.72
CA ARG A 39 -12.72 -11.46 4.20
C ARG A 39 -12.55 -10.71 2.88
N ILE A 40 -13.49 -10.85 1.96
CA ILE A 40 -13.47 -10.13 0.68
C ILE A 40 -13.57 -8.60 0.93
N MET A 41 -14.41 -8.19 1.88
CA MET A 41 -14.57 -6.78 2.22
C MET A 41 -13.31 -6.18 2.84
N THR A 42 -12.64 -6.91 3.75
CA THR A 42 -11.35 -6.49 4.33
C THR A 42 -10.29 -6.34 3.24
N TYR A 43 -10.17 -7.33 2.35
CA TYR A 43 -9.24 -7.27 1.22
C TYR A 43 -9.50 -6.04 0.34
N SER A 44 -10.75 -5.81 -0.05
CA SER A 44 -11.13 -4.65 -0.87
C SER A 44 -10.82 -3.32 -0.17
N LYS A 45 -11.09 -3.23 1.13
CA LYS A 45 -10.75 -2.05 1.95
C LYS A 45 -9.24 -1.82 1.95
N ASN A 46 -8.45 -2.86 2.25
CA ASN A 46 -7.00 -2.75 2.34
C ASN A 46 -6.38 -2.39 0.99
N ASN A 47 -6.90 -2.95 -0.09
CA ASN A 47 -6.47 -2.62 -1.45
C ASN A 47 -6.75 -1.15 -1.80
N LEU A 48 -7.91 -0.59 -1.41
CA LEU A 48 -8.20 0.83 -1.60
C LEU A 48 -7.28 1.73 -0.78
N ILE A 49 -6.99 1.36 0.47
CA ILE A 49 -6.03 2.10 1.30
C ILE A 49 -4.64 2.07 0.67
N ALA A 50 -4.16 0.91 0.24
CA ALA A 50 -2.86 0.78 -0.42
C ALA A 50 -2.77 1.60 -1.71
N GLN A 51 -3.86 1.69 -2.50
CA GLN A 51 -3.90 2.56 -3.68
C GLN A 51 -3.83 4.05 -3.34
N ASN A 52 -4.51 4.47 -2.27
CA ASN A 52 -4.46 5.86 -1.82
C ASN A 52 -3.06 6.19 -1.28
N LEU A 53 -2.47 5.32 -0.47
CA LEU A 53 -1.10 5.47 0.03
C LEU A 53 -0.08 5.52 -1.13
N ALA A 54 -0.21 4.65 -2.12
CA ALA A 54 0.67 4.70 -3.30
C ALA A 54 0.52 6.02 -4.06
N THR A 55 -0.69 6.59 -4.09
CA THR A 55 -0.92 7.91 -4.71
C THR A 55 -0.30 9.03 -3.87
N GLU A 56 -0.45 8.99 -2.55
CA GLU A 56 0.18 9.94 -1.61
C GLU A 56 1.70 9.94 -1.75
N VAL A 57 2.34 8.77 -1.84
CA VAL A 57 3.79 8.66 -2.04
C VAL A 57 4.22 9.29 -3.38
N VAL A 58 3.48 9.03 -4.47
CA VAL A 58 3.76 9.66 -5.77
C VAL A 58 3.65 11.18 -5.68
N GLU A 59 2.63 11.70 -4.99
CA GLU A 59 2.47 13.15 -4.80
C GLU A 59 3.55 13.72 -3.87
N ALA A 60 4.02 12.97 -2.87
CA ALA A 60 5.14 13.38 -2.03
C ALA A 60 6.44 13.54 -2.83
N VAL A 61 6.77 12.57 -3.70
CA VAL A 61 7.94 12.68 -4.58
C VAL A 61 7.82 13.86 -5.54
N LYS A 62 6.63 14.09 -6.12
CA LYS A 62 6.39 15.28 -6.95
C LYS A 62 6.50 16.59 -6.16
N ASN A 63 6.08 16.60 -4.89
CA ASN A 63 6.22 17.78 -4.05
C ASN A 63 7.68 18.08 -3.75
N VAL A 64 8.49 17.07 -3.44
CA VAL A 64 9.96 17.21 -3.30
C VAL A 64 10.55 17.77 -4.59
N TYR A 65 10.24 17.19 -5.74
CA TYR A 65 10.64 17.69 -7.06
C TYR A 65 10.27 19.16 -7.27
N ASN A 66 8.99 19.51 -7.07
CA ASN A 66 8.51 20.86 -7.27
C ASN A 66 9.16 21.85 -6.28
N SER A 67 9.40 21.44 -5.04
CA SER A 67 10.11 22.27 -4.06
C SER A 67 11.55 22.52 -4.50
N ASN A 68 12.27 21.48 -4.95
CA ASN A 68 13.62 21.61 -5.49
C ASN A 68 13.64 22.57 -6.69
N LEU A 69 12.69 22.45 -7.61
CA LEU A 69 12.56 23.34 -8.76
C LEU A 69 12.33 24.80 -8.35
N LEU A 70 11.57 25.04 -7.28
CA LEU A 70 11.27 26.39 -6.78
C LEU A 70 12.45 27.02 -6.02
N LEU A 71 13.17 26.22 -5.24
CA LEU A 71 14.28 26.68 -4.40
C LEU A 71 15.59 26.78 -5.16
N HIS A 72 15.81 25.91 -6.15
CA HIS A 72 17.03 25.78 -6.94
C HIS A 72 16.80 26.01 -8.44
N ALA A 73 15.97 26.99 -8.80
CA ALA A 73 15.65 27.29 -10.21
C ALA A 73 16.87 27.63 -11.09
N ASP A 74 17.98 28.06 -10.48
CA ASP A 74 19.22 28.42 -11.17
C ASP A 74 20.21 27.24 -11.32
N ASP A 75 19.92 26.08 -10.73
CA ASP A 75 20.79 24.90 -10.76
C ASP A 75 20.03 23.65 -11.26
N PRO A 76 20.15 23.30 -12.54
CA PRO A 76 19.42 22.18 -13.12
C PRO A 76 19.85 20.83 -12.55
N GLY A 77 20.98 20.75 -11.83
CA GLY A 77 21.44 19.52 -11.17
C GLY A 77 20.72 19.20 -9.85
N CYS A 78 19.88 20.11 -9.35
CA CYS A 78 19.32 20.05 -8.00
C CYS A 78 17.88 19.53 -7.91
N TRP A 79 17.27 19.16 -9.03
CA TRP A 79 15.85 18.82 -9.09
C TRP A 79 15.47 17.54 -8.30
N LEU A 80 16.44 16.71 -7.93
CA LEU A 80 16.27 15.45 -7.16
C LEU A 80 16.99 15.45 -5.80
N GLU A 81 17.11 16.61 -5.16
CA GLU A 81 17.57 16.67 -3.77
C GLU A 81 16.56 16.00 -2.82
N LEU A 82 17.07 15.21 -1.87
CA LEU A 82 16.28 14.45 -0.90
C LEU A 82 15.55 15.36 0.09
N ASP A 83 16.20 16.44 0.55
CA ASP A 83 15.62 17.42 1.46
C ASP A 83 15.70 18.83 0.86
N PRO A 84 14.59 19.35 0.30
CA PRO A 84 14.58 20.68 -0.33
C PRO A 84 14.86 21.81 0.67
N ASP A 85 14.57 21.61 1.96
CA ASP A 85 14.66 22.68 2.97
C ASP A 85 16.07 22.82 3.57
N GLU A 86 17.00 21.90 3.27
CA GLU A 86 18.38 21.98 3.73
C GLU A 86 19.22 22.94 2.87
N ASP A 87 19.59 24.10 3.43
CA ASP A 87 20.46 25.11 2.80
C ASP A 87 21.95 24.70 2.80
N ILE A 88 22.24 23.48 2.34
CA ILE A 88 23.60 22.91 2.29
C ILE A 88 24.09 22.74 0.84
N GLY A 89 23.25 23.09 -0.15
CA GLY A 89 23.50 22.83 -1.57
C GLY A 89 23.10 21.40 -1.94
N CYS A 90 23.20 21.07 -3.23
CA CYS A 90 22.59 19.86 -3.78
C CYS A 90 23.50 18.64 -3.62
N ILE A 91 23.63 18.21 -2.37
CA ILE A 91 24.62 17.22 -1.91
C ILE A 91 23.95 15.85 -1.76
N PHE A 92 22.70 15.80 -1.33
CA PHE A 92 21.95 14.59 -1.06
C PHE A 92 21.02 14.30 -2.24
N LYS A 93 21.58 13.67 -3.26
CA LYS A 93 20.82 13.24 -4.43
C LYS A 93 20.32 11.82 -4.27
N VAL A 94 19.19 11.54 -4.92
CA VAL A 94 18.73 10.16 -5.10
C VAL A 94 19.77 9.36 -5.88
N GLU A 95 20.02 8.12 -5.47
CA GLU A 95 20.91 7.18 -6.15
C GLU A 95 20.11 5.99 -6.71
N ILE A 96 20.56 5.45 -7.84
CA ILE A 96 19.92 4.28 -8.46
C ILE A 96 20.13 3.06 -7.55
N GLY A 97 19.04 2.33 -7.29
CA GLY A 97 19.06 1.10 -6.48
C GLY A 97 18.90 1.33 -4.99
N ASP A 98 18.83 2.59 -4.55
CA ASP A 98 18.50 2.93 -3.17
C ASP A 98 17.00 3.01 -2.94
N HIS A 99 16.64 2.93 -1.65
CA HIS A 99 15.28 2.82 -1.15
C HIS A 99 14.96 4.04 -0.29
N TYR A 100 13.83 4.69 -0.56
CA TYR A 100 13.44 5.91 0.14
C TYR A 100 12.03 5.83 0.72
N VAL A 101 11.84 6.54 1.82
CA VAL A 101 10.54 6.73 2.45
C VAL A 101 10.24 8.24 2.49
N PRO A 102 9.05 8.66 2.02
CA PRO A 102 8.66 10.06 2.15
C PRO A 102 8.32 10.36 3.62
N GLU A 103 8.89 11.44 4.14
CA GLU A 103 8.66 11.95 5.49
C GLU A 103 8.20 13.41 5.40
N GLU A 104 7.23 13.80 6.23
CA GLU A 104 6.84 15.21 6.38
C GLU A 104 7.83 15.87 7.34
N ALA A 105 8.56 16.89 6.85
CA ALA A 105 9.47 17.69 7.66
C ALA A 105 8.69 18.54 8.68
N ALA A 106 9.36 18.96 9.75
CA ALA A 106 8.73 19.78 10.81
C ALA A 106 8.14 21.12 10.31
N GLY A 107 8.56 21.59 9.13
CA GLY A 107 8.05 22.78 8.45
C GLY A 107 6.80 22.55 7.59
N GLY A 108 6.30 21.31 7.48
CA GLY A 108 5.21 20.93 6.57
C GLY A 108 5.66 20.67 5.12
N GLY A 109 6.97 20.67 4.86
CA GLY A 109 7.57 20.20 3.62
C GLY A 109 7.64 18.67 3.55
N TRP A 110 7.91 18.13 2.38
CA TRP A 110 8.22 16.71 2.20
C TRP A 110 9.71 16.54 1.97
N LYS A 111 10.27 15.46 2.49
CA LYS A 111 11.63 15.00 2.21
C LYS A 111 11.65 13.49 1.97
N LEU A 112 12.68 13.01 1.32
CA LEU A 112 12.94 11.59 1.10
C LEU A 112 14.04 11.13 2.06
N THR A 113 13.73 10.16 2.92
CA THR A 113 14.71 9.58 3.83
C THR A 113 15.16 8.24 3.30
N GLU A 114 16.47 8.09 3.08
CA GLU A 114 17.08 6.83 2.66
C GLU A 114 16.89 5.75 3.75
N VAL A 115 16.56 4.54 3.33
CA VAL A 115 16.41 3.39 4.21
C VAL A 115 17.49 2.38 3.88
N LEU A 116 18.37 2.14 4.85
CA LEU A 116 19.45 1.16 4.75
C LEU A 116 18.89 -0.26 4.88
N GLY A 117 18.31 -0.79 3.79
CA GLY A 117 17.87 -2.17 3.64
C GLY A 117 16.46 -2.30 3.06
N VAL A 118 16.31 -3.24 2.12
CA VAL A 118 15.00 -3.67 1.61
C VAL A 118 14.18 -4.18 2.79
N LEU A 119 13.14 -3.46 3.16
CA LEU A 119 12.30 -3.82 4.31
C LEU A 119 11.31 -4.91 3.86
N ASP A 120 11.79 -6.14 3.82
CA ASP A 120 10.95 -7.28 3.48
C ASP A 120 10.08 -7.66 4.69
N LEU A 121 8.76 -7.53 4.55
CA LEU A 121 7.79 -8.00 5.55
C LEU A 121 7.92 -9.52 5.83
N SER A 122 8.64 -10.27 4.99
CA SER A 122 8.97 -11.68 5.18
C SER A 122 10.04 -11.94 6.25
N ASP A 123 10.97 -10.99 6.46
CA ASP A 123 12.15 -11.18 7.32
C ASP A 123 11.94 -10.79 8.79
N SER A 124 10.68 -10.79 9.20
CA SER A 124 10.21 -10.56 10.56
C SER A 124 10.19 -9.10 11.00
N ILE A 125 9.11 -8.81 11.73
CA ILE A 125 8.88 -7.62 12.56
C ILE A 125 9.96 -7.60 13.66
N SER A 126 11.23 -7.34 13.32
CA SER A 126 12.29 -7.17 14.30
C SER A 126 12.49 -5.68 14.59
N ASP A 127 11.64 -5.22 15.50
CA ASP A 127 11.76 -4.13 16.48
C ASP A 127 12.39 -2.76 16.19
N GLU A 128 13.16 -2.49 15.13
CA GLU A 128 13.73 -1.12 14.92
C GLU A 128 13.71 -0.59 13.47
N GLY A 129 13.06 -1.28 12.53
CA GLY A 129 12.91 -0.81 11.14
C GLY A 129 11.66 0.06 10.93
N PHE A 130 11.82 1.38 11.01
CA PHE A 130 10.95 2.44 10.47
C PHE A 130 9.47 2.07 10.23
N ARG A 131 8.70 1.90 11.33
CA ARG A 131 7.24 1.93 11.26
C ARG A 131 6.82 3.39 11.15
N LEU A 132 6.39 3.81 9.96
CA LEU A 132 5.81 5.15 9.72
C LEU A 132 4.58 5.45 10.58
N ASP A 133 4.01 4.44 11.23
CA ASP A 133 3.22 4.60 12.45
C ASP A 133 3.13 3.21 13.08
N ALA A 134 3.20 3.12 14.41
CA ALA A 134 3.10 1.84 15.13
C ALA A 134 1.80 1.04 14.82
N ASP A 135 0.82 1.70 14.20
CA ASP A 135 -0.51 1.17 13.88
C ASP A 135 -0.74 0.86 12.38
N SER A 136 0.22 1.13 11.50
CA SER A 136 0.08 0.88 10.07
C SER A 136 0.38 -0.58 9.71
N ILE A 137 -0.61 -1.30 9.16
CA ILE A 137 -0.40 -2.61 8.51
C ILE A 137 0.21 -2.49 7.09
N PHE A 138 0.48 -1.26 6.65
CA PHE A 138 1.00 -0.92 5.33
C PHE A 138 2.43 -0.43 5.42
N TYR A 139 3.27 -0.98 4.58
CA TYR A 139 4.64 -0.54 4.33
C TYR A 139 4.70 0.22 3.00
N ARG A 140 5.51 1.27 2.92
CA ARG A 140 5.63 2.18 1.77
C ARG A 140 7.10 2.35 1.45
N GLU A 141 7.44 2.23 0.18
CA GLU A 141 8.82 2.31 -0.31
C GLU A 141 8.84 2.96 -1.70
N ILE A 142 9.90 3.72 -1.97
CA ILE A 142 10.22 4.28 -3.28
C ILE A 142 11.57 3.71 -3.72
N ASN A 143 11.61 3.13 -4.91
CA ASN A 143 12.81 2.63 -5.55
C ASN A 143 13.16 3.53 -6.74
N VAL A 144 14.41 3.95 -6.83
CA VAL A 144 14.91 4.69 -8.00
C VAL A 144 15.37 3.69 -9.04
N MET A 145 14.60 3.57 -10.11
CA MET A 145 14.82 2.56 -11.15
C MET A 145 15.87 3.00 -12.17
N ASN A 146 15.86 4.29 -12.50
CA ASN A 146 16.73 4.84 -13.54
C ASN A 146 16.93 6.35 -13.36
N LEU A 147 18.14 6.81 -13.68
CA LEU A 147 18.50 8.21 -13.86
C LEU A 147 19.22 8.32 -15.20
N VAL A 148 18.75 9.21 -16.08
CA VAL A 148 19.24 9.29 -17.45
C VAL A 148 19.60 10.71 -17.83
N ASP A 149 20.88 10.86 -18.16
CA ASP A 149 21.53 12.00 -18.82
C ASP A 149 21.47 11.78 -20.35
N SER A 150 20.49 12.37 -21.03
CA SER A 150 20.31 12.24 -22.49
C SER A 150 21.26 13.15 -23.25
N GLU A 151 21.64 14.27 -22.65
CA GLU A 151 22.73 15.13 -23.08
C GLU A 151 24.01 14.79 -22.29
N PRO A 152 25.23 14.98 -22.80
CA PRO A 152 26.45 14.68 -22.05
C PRO A 152 26.90 15.89 -21.21
N ASP A 153 25.97 16.53 -20.49
CA ASP A 153 26.24 17.69 -19.63
C ASP A 153 26.40 17.30 -18.15
N GLY A 154 26.07 16.05 -17.81
CA GLY A 154 26.18 15.51 -16.46
C GLY A 154 24.97 15.84 -15.59
N VAL A 155 23.82 16.17 -16.19
CA VAL A 155 22.58 16.50 -15.52
C VAL A 155 21.48 15.53 -15.95
N ASP A 156 20.95 14.77 -15.01
CA ASP A 156 19.86 13.84 -15.33
C ASP A 156 18.64 14.59 -15.90
N ASP A 157 18.20 14.20 -17.10
CA ASP A 157 17.03 14.73 -17.79
C ASP A 157 15.73 14.11 -17.29
N TYR A 158 15.79 12.84 -16.86
CA TYR A 158 14.63 12.17 -16.30
C TYR A 158 15.01 11.08 -15.30
N ALA A 159 14.06 10.80 -14.41
CA ALA A 159 14.17 9.81 -13.37
C ALA A 159 12.92 8.93 -13.36
N GLU A 160 13.12 7.61 -13.29
CA GLU A 160 12.05 6.63 -13.19
C GLU A 160 12.00 6.07 -11.76
N PHE A 161 10.81 6.12 -11.16
CA PHE A 161 10.59 5.68 -9.79
C PHE A 161 9.57 4.55 -9.76
N GLU A 162 9.81 3.55 -8.91
CA GLU A 162 8.82 2.54 -8.53
C GLU A 162 8.38 2.76 -7.09
N VAL A 163 7.09 3.01 -6.89
CA VAL A 163 6.46 3.04 -5.57
C VAL A 163 5.89 1.67 -5.26
N VAL A 164 6.28 1.12 -4.12
CA VAL A 164 5.80 -0.15 -3.60
C VAL A 164 5.03 0.10 -2.31
N VAL A 165 3.80 -0.42 -2.24
CA VAL A 165 3.02 -0.45 -1.00
C VAL A 165 2.66 -1.90 -0.68
N GLU A 166 3.13 -2.39 0.46
CA GLU A 166 2.94 -3.77 0.89
C GLU A 166 2.10 -3.85 2.16
N TRP A 167 1.31 -4.92 2.31
CA TRP A 167 0.57 -5.21 3.53
C TRP A 167 0.34 -6.69 3.72
N MET A 168 0.09 -7.09 4.97
CA MET A 168 -0.21 -8.48 5.32
C MET A 168 -1.73 -8.72 5.35
N GLU A 169 -2.20 -9.67 4.54
CA GLU A 169 -3.58 -10.16 4.57
C GLU A 169 -3.59 -11.60 5.12
N GLY A 170 -3.72 -11.73 6.43
CA GLY A 170 -3.61 -13.01 7.14
C GLY A 170 -2.16 -13.52 7.17
N ARG A 171 -1.79 -14.42 6.25
CA ARG A 171 -0.43 -14.95 6.08
C ARG A 171 0.16 -14.67 4.70
N VAL A 172 -0.54 -13.88 3.89
CA VAL A 172 -0.14 -13.58 2.52
C VAL A 172 0.26 -12.12 2.47
N ILE A 173 1.49 -11.85 2.01
CA ILE A 173 1.92 -10.50 1.69
C ILE A 173 1.27 -10.10 0.37
N ARG A 174 0.70 -8.92 0.35
CA ARG A 174 0.11 -8.28 -0.82
C ARG A 174 0.88 -7.01 -1.11
N SER A 175 1.00 -6.67 -2.38
CA SER A 175 1.66 -5.45 -2.79
C SER A 175 0.96 -4.79 -3.97
N ILE A 176 1.08 -3.46 -4.02
CA ILE A 176 0.74 -2.64 -5.16
C ILE A 176 2.01 -1.92 -5.60
N ARG A 177 2.25 -1.89 -6.90
CA ARG A 177 3.39 -1.23 -7.52
C ARG A 177 2.89 -0.14 -8.47
N ARG A 178 3.53 1.02 -8.46
CA ARG A 178 3.30 2.11 -9.41
C ARG A 178 4.62 2.62 -9.93
N ILE A 179 4.75 2.68 -11.24
CA ILE A 179 5.91 3.25 -11.90
C ILE A 179 5.51 4.61 -12.46
N PHE A 180 6.36 5.61 -12.27
CA PHE A 180 6.19 6.92 -12.87
C PHE A 180 7.54 7.53 -13.21
N THR A 181 7.51 8.49 -14.13
CA THR A 181 8.70 9.20 -14.62
C THR A 181 8.53 10.68 -14.31
N LEU A 182 9.59 11.30 -13.80
CA LEU A 182 9.72 12.75 -13.69
C LEU A 182 10.77 13.22 -14.69
N PHE A 183 10.52 14.37 -15.28
CA PHE A 183 11.42 15.03 -16.23
C PHE A 183 11.97 16.29 -15.58
N ASN A 184 13.24 16.57 -15.83
CA ASN A 184 13.87 17.81 -15.48
C ASN A 184 13.43 18.88 -16.48
N ASP A 185 12.46 19.71 -16.09
CA ASP A 185 11.95 20.78 -16.95
C ASP A 185 12.82 22.06 -16.89
N ILE A 186 13.96 22.04 -16.21
CA ILE A 186 14.92 23.15 -16.12
C ILE A 186 15.82 23.12 -17.37
N GLN A 187 15.28 23.56 -18.52
CA GLN A 187 16.05 23.79 -19.75
C GLN A 187 15.91 25.24 -20.23
#